data_AF-A0AB39HTW4-F1
#
_entry.id   AF-A0AB39HTW4-F1
#
_cell.length_a   1.000
_cell.length_b   1.000
_cell.length_c   1.000
_cell.angle_alpha   90.00
_cell.angle_beta   90.00
_cell.angle_gamma   90.00
#
_symmetry.space_group_name_H-M   'P 1'
#
loop_
_entity.id
_entity.type
_entity.pdbx_description
1 polymer ?
#
loop_
_entity_poly.entity_id
_entity_poly.type
_entity_poly.pdbx_seq_one_letter_code
_entity_poly.pdbx_strand_id
1 'polypeptide(L)'
;MSVGVLGTGHYVPTKVLTNKELEEIVETNDEWIRTRTGIEERRIASDDMDTADMAYFAAVDALKEANIEPEEIGLILVATVTPNKPFPSVACMLQDRLGAKNAAAMDVSAACSGFMYGMITAKQFIETDAYKYVLVIGAEKLSKITDWTDRNTCVLFGDGAGAAVLGKVAEGKGILSFELGANGAGGEHLYQNAGSYLVQNGREVFKFAVRQMPDSVVNVVEKAGLAKEDVDFLVPHQANMRIMNIARERLGIAEDKMAQSIKKYGNTSAASIPIALSEEVKNGKINDNDIVVLVGFGGGLTWGAVALRWGR
;
A
#
# COMPACT_ATOMS: atom_id res chain seq x y z
N MET A 1 22.62 -1.52 13.45
CA MET A 1 21.95 -2.68 12.82
C MET A 1 20.77 -2.13 12.03
N SER A 2 20.65 -2.47 10.75
CA SER A 2 19.64 -1.90 9.86
C SER A 2 18.57 -2.93 9.49
N VAL A 3 17.31 -2.51 9.41
CA VAL A 3 16.18 -3.34 8.95
C VAL A 3 15.67 -2.80 7.63
N GLY A 4 15.53 -3.66 6.63
CA GLY A 4 15.13 -3.29 5.28
C GLY A 4 14.31 -4.37 4.59
N VAL A 5 14.03 -4.12 3.31
CA VAL A 5 13.25 -5.03 2.45
C VAL A 5 14.21 -6.01 1.76
N LEU A 6 13.96 -7.30 1.95
CA LEU A 6 14.75 -8.38 1.35
C LEU A 6 14.14 -8.86 0.04
N GLY A 7 12.82 -8.81 -0.10
CA GLY A 7 12.14 -9.13 -1.36
C GLY A 7 10.75 -8.53 -1.38
N THR A 8 10.26 -8.26 -2.58
CA THR A 8 8.92 -7.75 -2.83
C THR A 8 8.13 -8.69 -3.71
N GLY A 9 6.81 -8.61 -3.62
CA GLY A 9 5.94 -9.37 -4.49
C GLY A 9 4.59 -8.68 -4.63
N HIS A 10 3.89 -8.98 -5.71
CA HIS A 10 2.55 -8.44 -5.92
C HIS A 10 1.67 -9.39 -6.71
N TYR A 11 0.38 -9.22 -6.52
CA TYR A 11 -0.65 -9.89 -7.28
C TYR A 11 -1.79 -8.92 -7.55
N VAL A 12 -2.23 -8.88 -8.81
CA VAL A 12 -3.42 -8.16 -9.23
C VAL A 12 -4.34 -9.12 -9.98
N PRO A 13 -5.66 -9.08 -9.74
CA PRO A 13 -6.62 -9.91 -10.49
C PRO A 13 -6.56 -9.65 -12.01
N THR A 14 -7.00 -10.65 -12.77
CA THR A 14 -6.94 -10.64 -14.24
C THR A 14 -8.07 -9.85 -14.88
N LYS A 15 -9.24 -9.76 -14.24
CA LYS A 15 -10.38 -9.00 -14.77
C LYS A 15 -10.06 -7.51 -14.69
N VAL A 16 -9.99 -6.89 -15.86
CA VAL A 16 -9.86 -5.43 -16.03
C VAL A 16 -11.26 -4.84 -16.11
N LEU A 17 -11.48 -3.74 -15.40
CA LEU A 17 -12.66 -2.88 -15.54
C LEU A 17 -12.19 -1.52 -16.05
N THR A 18 -12.50 -1.21 -17.30
CA THR A 18 -12.12 0.06 -17.93
C THR A 18 -13.07 1.18 -17.53
N ASN A 19 -12.66 2.44 -17.69
CA ASN A 19 -13.56 3.57 -17.53
C ASN A 19 -14.76 3.51 -18.48
N LYS A 20 -14.57 2.97 -19.70
CA LYS A 20 -15.63 2.83 -20.69
C LYS A 20 -16.73 1.86 -20.22
N GLU A 21 -16.34 0.75 -19.61
CA GLU A 21 -17.31 -0.20 -19.03
C GLU A 21 -18.06 0.40 -17.83
N LEU A 22 -17.47 1.35 -17.10
CA LEU A 22 -18.17 2.07 -16.01
C LEU A 22 -19.30 2.99 -16.53
N GLU A 23 -19.25 3.43 -17.79
CA GLU A 23 -20.32 4.22 -18.42
C GLU A 23 -21.64 3.41 -18.53
N GLU A 24 -21.54 2.09 -18.55
CA GLU A 24 -22.69 1.18 -18.57
C GLU A 24 -23.27 0.92 -17.17
N ILE A 25 -22.56 1.32 -16.10
CA ILE A 25 -22.91 1.05 -14.71
C ILE A 25 -23.46 2.31 -14.02
N VAL A 26 -22.84 3.47 -14.26
CA VAL A 26 -23.21 4.76 -13.64
C VAL A 26 -23.09 5.91 -14.63
N GLU A 27 -23.79 7.03 -14.36
CA GLU A 27 -23.70 8.25 -15.18
C GLU A 27 -22.32 8.93 -15.04
N THR A 28 -21.38 8.49 -15.86
CA THR A 28 -19.98 8.93 -15.93
C THR A 28 -19.45 8.88 -17.37
N ASN A 29 -18.19 9.29 -17.58
CA ASN A 29 -17.43 9.03 -18.81
C ASN A 29 -15.93 8.96 -18.53
N ASP A 30 -15.18 8.37 -19.47
CA ASP A 30 -13.73 8.22 -19.37
C ASP A 30 -12.97 9.54 -19.13
N GLU A 31 -13.30 10.59 -19.88
CA GLU A 31 -12.63 11.89 -19.76
C GLU A 31 -12.78 12.48 -18.35
N TRP A 32 -13.98 12.36 -17.77
CA TRP A 32 -14.27 12.84 -16.43
C TRP A 32 -13.46 12.09 -15.37
N ILE A 33 -13.38 10.75 -15.48
CA ILE A 33 -12.63 9.92 -14.53
C ILE A 33 -11.14 10.24 -14.63
N ARG A 34 -10.55 10.19 -15.84
CA ARG A 34 -9.11 10.46 -16.05
C ARG A 34 -8.72 11.85 -15.57
N THR A 35 -9.49 12.88 -15.93
CA THR A 35 -9.15 14.27 -15.56
C THR A 35 -9.20 14.50 -14.05
N ARG A 36 -10.12 13.84 -13.34
CA ARG A 36 -10.27 14.03 -11.89
C ARG A 36 -9.38 13.15 -11.03
N THR A 37 -9.00 11.98 -11.54
CA THR A 37 -8.37 10.93 -10.74
C THR A 37 -7.03 10.45 -11.30
N GLY A 38 -6.86 10.48 -12.63
CA GLY A 38 -5.76 9.84 -13.35
C GLY A 38 -5.95 8.34 -13.57
N ILE A 39 -7.11 7.77 -13.24
CA ILE A 39 -7.40 6.34 -13.39
C ILE A 39 -7.94 6.08 -14.80
N GLU A 40 -7.42 5.04 -15.47
CA GLU A 40 -7.85 4.60 -16.81
C GLU A 40 -8.58 3.25 -16.73
N GLU A 41 -8.07 2.36 -15.89
CA GLU A 41 -8.64 1.06 -15.59
C GLU A 41 -8.39 0.65 -14.13
N ARG A 42 -9.08 -0.38 -13.67
CA ARG A 42 -8.82 -1.05 -12.38
C ARG A 42 -8.97 -2.57 -12.49
N ARG A 43 -8.45 -3.30 -11.51
CA ARG A 43 -8.57 -4.76 -11.43
C ARG A 43 -9.62 -5.15 -10.42
N ILE A 44 -10.46 -6.12 -10.78
CA ILE A 44 -11.57 -6.58 -9.95
C ILE A 44 -11.41 -8.08 -9.73
N ALA A 45 -11.34 -8.50 -8.47
CA ALA A 45 -11.31 -9.92 -8.12
C ALA A 45 -12.64 -10.57 -8.47
N SER A 46 -12.58 -11.82 -8.94
CA SER A 46 -13.77 -12.64 -9.18
C SER A 46 -14.46 -13.02 -7.86
N ASP A 47 -15.68 -13.55 -7.95
CA ASP A 47 -16.46 -13.90 -6.75
C ASP A 47 -15.83 -15.05 -5.94
N ASP A 48 -15.07 -15.92 -6.60
CA ASP A 48 -14.34 -17.05 -6.01
C ASP A 48 -12.96 -16.68 -5.45
N MET A 49 -12.52 -15.44 -5.63
CA MET A 49 -11.25 -14.91 -5.14
C MET A 49 -11.47 -13.84 -4.09
N ASP A 50 -10.93 -14.01 -2.89
CA ASP A 50 -11.07 -13.03 -1.80
C ASP A 50 -9.70 -12.53 -1.33
N THR A 51 -9.67 -11.63 -0.34
CA THR A 51 -8.47 -10.91 0.09
C THR A 51 -7.29 -11.83 0.42
N ALA A 52 -7.54 -12.95 1.12
CA ALA A 52 -6.50 -13.94 1.44
C ALA A 52 -5.87 -14.61 0.20
N ASP A 53 -6.60 -14.77 -0.90
CA ASP A 53 -6.06 -15.39 -2.12
C ASP A 53 -5.06 -14.48 -2.80
N MET A 54 -5.42 -13.20 -2.95
CA MET A 54 -4.50 -12.20 -3.50
C MET A 54 -3.27 -12.04 -2.60
N ALA A 55 -3.48 -11.98 -1.28
CA ALA A 55 -2.42 -11.90 -0.30
C ALA A 55 -1.45 -13.09 -0.37
N TYR A 56 -1.97 -14.31 -0.59
CA TYR A 56 -1.17 -15.51 -0.77
C TYR A 56 -0.25 -15.42 -1.98
N PHE A 57 -0.77 -15.03 -3.15
CA PHE A 57 0.05 -14.93 -4.36
C PHE A 57 1.13 -13.85 -4.24
N ALA A 58 0.82 -12.69 -3.65
CA ALA A 58 1.81 -11.65 -3.39
C ALA A 58 2.90 -12.13 -2.40
N ALA A 59 2.52 -12.86 -1.36
CA ALA A 59 3.44 -13.42 -0.38
C ALA A 59 4.41 -14.45 -0.99
N VAL A 60 3.90 -15.38 -1.80
CA VAL A 60 4.73 -16.38 -2.51
C VAL A 60 5.77 -15.70 -3.39
N ASP A 61 5.37 -14.67 -4.13
CA ASP A 61 6.25 -13.88 -4.99
C ASP A 61 7.34 -13.16 -4.17
N ALA A 62 6.98 -12.53 -3.04
CA ALA A 62 7.93 -11.85 -2.17
C ALA A 62 8.93 -12.81 -1.48
N LEU A 63 8.47 -13.96 -1.01
CA LEU A 63 9.32 -15.01 -0.42
C LEU A 63 10.32 -15.56 -1.44
N LYS A 64 9.85 -15.80 -2.68
CA LYS A 64 10.70 -16.24 -3.78
C LYS A 64 11.77 -15.20 -4.12
N GLU A 65 11.40 -13.93 -4.21
CA GLU A 65 12.36 -12.85 -4.48
C GLU A 65 13.40 -12.72 -3.36
N ALA A 66 12.97 -12.86 -2.10
CA ALA A 66 13.84 -12.83 -0.93
C ALA A 66 14.72 -14.08 -0.79
N ASN A 67 14.38 -15.18 -1.47
CA ASN A 67 14.98 -16.50 -1.29
C ASN A 67 14.93 -16.96 0.18
N ILE A 68 13.72 -16.90 0.76
CA ILE A 68 13.43 -17.26 2.16
C ILE A 68 12.30 -18.30 2.16
N GLU A 69 12.50 -19.37 2.91
CA GLU A 69 11.48 -20.41 3.06
C GLU A 69 10.37 -19.97 4.03
N PRO A 70 9.11 -20.38 3.83
CA PRO A 70 7.99 -19.99 4.70
C PRO A 70 8.22 -20.29 6.18
N GLU A 71 8.88 -21.40 6.51
CA GLU A 71 9.19 -21.81 7.89
C GLU A 71 10.17 -20.87 8.61
N GLU A 72 10.93 -20.05 7.88
CA GLU A 72 11.84 -19.06 8.46
C GLU A 72 11.13 -17.77 8.88
N ILE A 73 9.88 -17.56 8.47
CA ILE A 73 9.08 -16.39 8.85
C ILE A 73 8.64 -16.54 10.31
N GLY A 74 8.99 -15.54 11.13
CA GLY A 74 8.61 -15.49 12.54
C GLY A 74 7.30 -14.74 12.81
N LEU A 75 6.90 -13.85 11.88
CA LEU A 75 5.67 -13.07 12.00
C LEU A 75 5.10 -12.75 10.61
N ILE A 76 3.78 -12.87 10.49
CA ILE A 76 2.99 -12.44 9.33
C ILE A 76 2.08 -11.29 9.76
N LEU A 77 2.23 -10.15 9.08
CA LEU A 77 1.39 -8.97 9.23
C LEU A 77 0.62 -8.71 7.95
N VAL A 78 -0.71 -8.77 8.00
CA VAL A 78 -1.56 -8.42 6.85
C VAL A 78 -2.31 -7.12 7.13
N ALA A 79 -1.91 -6.05 6.44
CA ALA A 79 -2.64 -4.81 6.41
C ALA A 79 -3.86 -4.91 5.49
N THR A 80 -5.06 -4.85 6.06
CA THR A 80 -6.31 -4.94 5.31
C THR A 80 -7.48 -4.31 6.10
N VAL A 81 -8.43 -3.72 5.38
CA VAL A 81 -9.77 -3.38 5.91
C VAL A 81 -10.89 -4.15 5.23
N THR A 82 -10.56 -5.08 4.32
CA THR A 82 -11.52 -5.95 3.63
C THR A 82 -11.22 -7.43 3.83
N PRO A 83 -10.93 -7.90 5.06
CA PRO A 83 -10.59 -9.29 5.30
C PRO A 83 -11.72 -10.22 4.85
N ASN A 84 -11.39 -11.49 4.62
CA ASN A 84 -12.39 -12.53 4.34
C ASN A 84 -13.43 -12.60 5.47
N LYS A 85 -12.94 -12.55 6.72
CA LYS A 85 -13.72 -12.63 7.96
C LYS A 85 -13.02 -11.79 9.04
N PRO A 86 -13.74 -11.33 10.08
CA PRO A 86 -13.10 -10.71 11.23
C PRO A 86 -12.16 -11.67 11.99
N PHE A 87 -12.53 -12.96 12.03
CA PHE A 87 -11.68 -14.04 12.50
C PHE A 87 -12.09 -15.38 11.83
N PRO A 88 -11.16 -16.31 11.57
CA PRO A 88 -9.70 -16.13 11.64
C PRO A 88 -9.21 -15.02 10.70
N SER A 89 -8.09 -14.38 11.07
CA SER A 89 -7.49 -13.29 10.31
C SER A 89 -6.94 -13.77 8.96
N VAL A 90 -6.76 -12.86 8.01
CA VAL A 90 -6.10 -13.19 6.73
C VAL A 90 -4.68 -13.70 7.00
N ALA A 91 -3.96 -13.09 7.92
CA ALA A 91 -2.63 -13.55 8.34
C ALA A 91 -2.62 -15.01 8.80
N CYS A 92 -3.61 -15.45 9.61
CA CYS A 92 -3.72 -16.84 10.04
C CYS A 92 -4.04 -17.79 8.88
N MET A 93 -4.87 -17.37 7.92
CA MET A 93 -5.11 -18.17 6.72
C MET A 93 -3.84 -18.34 5.89
N LEU A 94 -3.02 -17.30 5.77
CA LEU A 94 -1.74 -17.38 5.07
C LEU A 94 -0.71 -18.22 5.80
N GLN A 95 -0.67 -18.15 7.12
CA GLN A 95 0.23 -18.94 7.95
C GLN A 95 0.10 -20.44 7.61
N ASP A 96 -1.14 -20.94 7.54
CA ASP A 96 -1.43 -22.33 7.14
C ASP A 96 -1.12 -22.56 5.65
N ARG A 97 -1.65 -21.73 4.74
CA ARG A 97 -1.51 -21.90 3.28
C ARG A 97 -0.06 -21.85 2.78
N LEU A 98 0.78 -21.02 3.40
CA LEU A 98 2.20 -20.90 3.07
C LEU A 98 3.04 -22.00 3.73
N GLY A 99 2.52 -22.70 4.74
CA GLY A 99 3.31 -23.62 5.56
C GLY A 99 4.25 -22.92 6.54
N ALA A 100 4.00 -21.65 6.89
CA ALA A 100 4.80 -20.85 7.81
C ALA A 100 4.57 -21.26 9.27
N LYS A 101 4.92 -22.50 9.63
CA LYS A 101 4.55 -23.17 10.90
C LYS A 101 5.08 -22.48 12.16
N ASN A 102 6.10 -21.63 12.03
CA ASN A 102 6.73 -20.93 13.14
C ASN A 102 6.24 -19.48 13.30
N ALA A 103 5.39 -19.00 12.39
CA ALA A 103 5.00 -17.60 12.37
C ALA A 103 3.85 -17.29 13.35
N ALA A 104 4.03 -16.26 14.17
CA ALA A 104 2.90 -15.51 14.71
C ALA A 104 2.15 -14.81 13.55
N ALA A 105 0.84 -14.55 13.71
CA ALA A 105 0.04 -14.00 12.62
C ALA A 105 -1.05 -13.03 13.14
N MET A 106 -1.13 -11.84 12.55
CA MET A 106 -2.20 -10.88 12.84
C MET A 106 -2.48 -9.93 11.66
N ASP A 107 -3.72 -9.47 11.58
CA ASP A 107 -4.11 -8.40 10.65
C ASP A 107 -3.90 -7.02 11.31
N VAL A 108 -3.55 -6.03 10.50
CA VAL A 108 -3.33 -4.63 10.92
C VAL A 108 -4.33 -3.74 10.21
N SER A 109 -5.18 -3.05 10.97
CA SER A 109 -6.20 -2.14 10.40
C SER A 109 -5.80 -0.68 10.59
N ALA A 110 -5.23 -0.08 9.54
CA ALA A 110 -5.00 1.36 9.43
C ALA A 110 -5.34 1.89 8.02
N ALA A 111 -6.42 1.35 7.44
CA ALA A 111 -6.90 1.68 6.09
C ALA A 111 -5.76 1.67 5.05
N CYS A 112 -5.78 2.61 4.11
CA CYS A 112 -4.77 2.72 3.05
C CYS A 112 -3.34 2.96 3.57
N SER A 113 -3.17 3.44 4.81
CA SER A 113 -1.86 3.60 5.46
C SER A 113 -1.32 2.29 6.03
N GLY A 114 -2.12 1.22 6.02
CA GLY A 114 -1.88 -0.02 6.72
C GLY A 114 -0.56 -0.70 6.41
N PHE A 115 -0.12 -0.70 5.15
CA PHE A 115 1.15 -1.33 4.78
C PHE A 115 2.35 -0.66 5.47
N MET A 116 2.38 0.67 5.55
CA MET A 116 3.45 1.39 6.26
C MET A 116 3.39 1.14 7.77
N TYR A 117 2.18 1.12 8.35
CA TYR A 117 2.01 0.70 9.75
C TYR A 117 2.60 -0.70 9.97
N GLY A 118 2.28 -1.66 9.09
CA GLY A 118 2.81 -3.02 9.13
C GLY A 118 4.34 -3.07 9.00
N MET A 119 4.93 -2.31 8.08
CA MET A 119 6.39 -2.24 7.90
C MET A 119 7.10 -1.74 9.17
N ILE A 120 6.57 -0.69 9.79
CA ILE A 120 7.18 -0.11 11.00
C ILE A 120 6.97 -1.02 12.20
N THR A 121 5.81 -1.66 12.34
CA THR A 121 5.59 -2.70 13.35
C THR A 121 6.59 -3.85 13.18
N ALA A 122 6.77 -4.36 11.95
CA ALA A 122 7.75 -5.39 11.64
C ALA A 122 9.18 -4.96 12.01
N LYS A 123 9.57 -3.72 11.69
CA LYS A 123 10.87 -3.16 12.07
C LYS A 123 11.11 -3.28 13.57
N GLN A 124 10.13 -2.97 14.42
CA GLN A 124 10.31 -3.04 15.88
C GLN A 124 10.63 -4.47 16.35
N PHE A 125 9.97 -5.48 15.78
CA PHE A 125 10.23 -6.88 16.14
C PHE A 125 11.59 -7.38 15.62
N ILE A 126 12.05 -6.90 14.47
CA ILE A 126 13.35 -7.31 13.91
C ILE A 126 14.50 -6.61 14.65
N GLU A 127 14.36 -5.33 15.00
CA GLU A 127 15.39 -4.57 15.73
C GLU A 127 15.61 -5.08 17.15
N THR A 128 14.59 -5.68 17.76
CA THR A 128 14.67 -6.29 19.10
C THR A 128 15.09 -7.76 19.06
N ASP A 129 15.47 -8.27 17.88
CA ASP A 129 15.83 -9.68 17.66
C ASP A 129 14.71 -10.68 18.00
N ALA A 130 13.46 -10.22 18.14
CA ALA A 130 12.31 -11.08 18.39
C ALA A 130 12.00 -11.98 17.18
N TYR A 131 12.16 -11.45 15.96
CA TYR A 131 12.02 -12.23 14.73
C TYR A 131 13.14 -11.89 13.73
N LYS A 132 13.66 -12.92 13.05
CA LYS A 132 14.67 -12.76 11.99
C LYS A 132 14.07 -12.19 10.70
N TYR A 133 12.91 -12.71 10.31
CA TYR A 133 12.17 -12.31 9.12
C TYR A 133 10.71 -12.11 9.43
N VAL A 134 10.13 -11.04 8.88
CA VAL A 134 8.72 -10.71 8.99
C VAL A 134 8.14 -10.51 7.61
N LEU A 135 7.04 -11.19 7.31
CA LEU A 135 6.28 -11.01 6.08
C LEU A 135 5.22 -9.94 6.30
N VAL A 136 5.31 -8.83 5.57
CA VAL A 136 4.35 -7.73 5.62
C VAL A 136 3.59 -7.67 4.30
N ILE A 137 2.27 -7.69 4.36
CA ILE A 137 1.40 -7.72 3.18
C ILE A 137 0.38 -6.60 3.29
N GLY A 138 0.15 -5.85 2.22
CA GLY A 138 -1.03 -5.01 2.04
C GLY A 138 -1.96 -5.67 1.04
N ALA A 139 -3.20 -5.98 1.42
CA ALA A 139 -4.13 -6.70 0.57
C ALA A 139 -5.57 -6.22 0.74
N GLU A 140 -6.25 -5.95 -0.37
CA GLU A 140 -7.61 -5.42 -0.35
C GLU A 140 -8.46 -5.92 -1.51
N LYS A 141 -9.68 -6.33 -1.19
CA LYS A 141 -10.79 -6.53 -2.15
C LYS A 141 -11.81 -5.41 -1.93
N LEU A 142 -11.46 -4.18 -2.33
CA LEU A 142 -12.32 -3.01 -2.17
C LEU A 142 -13.60 -3.08 -3.01
N SER A 143 -13.60 -3.83 -4.11
CA SER A 143 -14.79 -4.10 -4.91
C SER A 143 -15.96 -4.67 -4.09
N LYS A 144 -15.66 -5.42 -3.03
CA LYS A 144 -16.63 -6.00 -2.08
C LYS A 144 -17.35 -4.96 -1.23
N ILE A 145 -16.73 -3.81 -0.98
CA ILE A 145 -17.27 -2.73 -0.14
C ILE A 145 -17.55 -1.45 -0.95
N THR A 146 -17.53 -1.56 -2.28
CA THR A 146 -17.81 -0.43 -3.18
C THR A 146 -19.31 -0.37 -3.47
N ASP A 147 -19.93 0.80 -3.29
CA ASP A 147 -21.29 1.04 -3.76
C ASP A 147 -21.25 1.35 -5.27
N TRP A 148 -21.58 0.34 -6.08
CA TRP A 148 -21.57 0.45 -7.54
C TRP A 148 -22.64 1.37 -8.11
N THR A 149 -23.52 1.95 -7.27
CA THR A 149 -24.49 2.98 -7.67
C THR A 149 -23.99 4.40 -7.41
N ASP A 150 -22.97 4.57 -6.55
CA ASP A 150 -22.36 5.87 -6.26
C ASP A 150 -21.16 6.14 -7.18
N ARG A 151 -21.39 6.93 -8.22
CA ARG A 151 -20.35 7.34 -9.17
C ARG A 151 -19.16 8.05 -8.53
N ASN A 152 -19.30 8.62 -7.33
CA ASN A 152 -18.22 9.38 -6.69
C ASN A 152 -17.15 8.46 -6.08
N THR A 153 -17.50 7.20 -5.81
CA THR A 153 -16.62 6.22 -5.15
C THR A 153 -16.34 5.01 -6.05
N CYS A 154 -17.33 4.52 -6.81
CA CYS A 154 -17.17 3.27 -7.57
C CYS A 154 -16.13 3.34 -8.69
N VAL A 155 -15.81 4.54 -9.16
CA VAL A 155 -14.77 4.77 -10.17
C VAL A 155 -13.35 4.75 -9.59
N LEU A 156 -13.20 4.75 -8.26
CA LEU A 156 -11.90 4.94 -7.61
C LEU A 156 -11.18 3.64 -7.32
N PHE A 157 -11.91 2.60 -6.91
CA PHE A 157 -11.32 1.48 -6.19
C PHE A 157 -11.08 0.26 -7.06
N GLY A 158 -9.99 -0.43 -6.79
CA GLY A 158 -9.66 -1.73 -7.36
C GLY A 158 -9.17 -2.70 -6.28
N ASP A 159 -8.86 -3.91 -6.72
CA ASP A 159 -8.45 -5.02 -5.87
C ASP A 159 -7.00 -5.41 -6.14
N GLY A 160 -6.32 -5.93 -5.12
CA GLY A 160 -4.98 -6.49 -5.27
C GLY A 160 -4.28 -6.73 -3.95
N ALA A 161 -3.05 -7.24 -4.05
CA ALA A 161 -2.16 -7.39 -2.92
C ALA A 161 -0.71 -7.11 -3.31
N GLY A 162 0.06 -6.57 -2.37
CA GLY A 162 1.50 -6.46 -2.45
C GLY A 162 2.13 -6.90 -1.12
N ALA A 163 3.33 -7.45 -1.18
CA ALA A 163 4.04 -8.00 -0.03
C ALA A 163 5.51 -7.61 -0.03
N ALA A 164 6.09 -7.55 1.16
CA ALA A 164 7.51 -7.39 1.38
C ALA A 164 7.98 -8.32 2.51
N VAL A 165 9.12 -8.97 2.29
CA VAL A 165 9.82 -9.69 3.36
C VAL A 165 10.83 -8.72 3.98
N LEU A 166 10.70 -8.44 5.27
CA LEU A 166 11.61 -7.57 6.01
C LEU A 166 12.59 -8.40 6.84
N GLY A 167 13.81 -7.90 6.95
CA GLY A 167 14.86 -8.50 7.78
C GLY A 167 16.07 -7.58 7.93
N LYS A 168 17.14 -8.10 8.55
CA LYS A 168 18.40 -7.36 8.68
C LYS A 168 19.05 -7.16 7.31
N VAL A 169 19.57 -5.95 7.08
CA VAL A 169 20.29 -5.56 5.87
C VAL A 169 21.64 -4.93 6.23
N ALA A 170 22.48 -4.70 5.22
CA ALA A 170 23.77 -4.04 5.36
C ALA A 170 23.64 -2.67 6.07
N GLU A 171 24.69 -2.29 6.80
CA GLU A 171 24.73 -1.03 7.51
C GLU A 171 24.52 0.17 6.57
N GLY A 172 23.70 1.14 7.00
CA GLY A 172 23.34 2.29 6.19
C GLY A 172 22.23 2.04 5.17
N LYS A 173 21.77 0.79 4.98
CA LYS A 173 20.59 0.48 4.16
C LYS A 173 19.32 0.34 5.00
N GLY A 174 18.19 0.08 4.34
CA GLY A 174 16.91 -0.20 4.98
C GLY A 174 16.14 1.06 5.38
N ILE A 175 15.24 0.93 6.35
CA ILE A 175 14.39 2.01 6.86
C ILE A 175 15.25 2.98 7.68
N LEU A 176 15.42 4.19 7.13
CA LEU A 176 16.23 5.27 7.72
C LEU A 176 15.41 6.08 8.73
N SER A 177 14.16 6.38 8.39
CA SER A 177 13.23 7.12 9.23
C SER A 177 11.79 6.77 8.88
N PHE A 178 10.87 7.12 9.76
CA PHE A 178 9.44 6.97 9.50
C PHE A 178 8.61 8.02 10.25
N GLU A 179 7.38 8.16 9.82
CA GLU A 179 6.33 8.90 10.51
C GLU A 179 5.04 8.10 10.39
N LEU A 180 4.34 7.90 11.52
CA LEU A 180 2.99 7.35 11.56
C LEU A 180 2.12 8.32 12.37
N GLY A 181 0.87 8.49 11.97
CA GLY A 181 -0.05 9.34 12.71
C GLY A 181 -1.52 9.08 12.39
N ALA A 182 -2.38 9.57 13.29
CA ALA A 182 -3.82 9.45 13.16
C ALA A 182 -4.53 10.68 13.73
N ASN A 183 -5.67 11.02 13.14
CA ASN A 183 -6.61 12.01 13.65
C ASN A 183 -8.05 11.50 13.50
N GLY A 184 -8.56 10.93 14.59
CA GLY A 184 -9.91 10.35 14.69
C GLY A 184 -11.05 11.31 14.34
N ALA A 185 -10.83 12.61 14.46
CA ALA A 185 -11.86 13.62 14.16
C ALA A 185 -12.27 13.62 12.68
N GLY A 186 -11.41 13.13 11.77
CA GLY A 186 -11.73 13.03 10.34
C GLY A 186 -12.44 11.75 9.94
N GLY A 187 -12.76 10.85 10.88
CA GLY A 187 -13.36 9.55 10.60
C GLY A 187 -14.71 9.64 9.87
N GLU A 188 -15.52 10.67 10.15
CA GLU A 188 -16.79 10.90 9.46
C GLU A 188 -16.65 11.21 7.96
N HIS A 189 -15.43 11.52 7.49
CA HIS A 189 -15.17 11.84 6.09
C HIS A 189 -14.77 10.63 5.24
N LEU A 190 -14.34 9.53 5.86
CA LEU A 190 -13.97 8.29 5.16
C LEU A 190 -14.16 7.09 6.10
N TYR A 191 -15.26 6.36 5.89
CA TYR A 191 -15.69 5.27 6.75
C TYR A 191 -16.48 4.22 5.97
N GLN A 192 -16.78 3.10 6.62
CA GLN A 192 -17.69 2.08 6.10
C GLN A 192 -19.05 2.23 6.81
N ASN A 193 -20.14 2.36 6.05
CA ASN A 193 -21.47 2.56 6.60
C ASN A 193 -22.13 1.24 7.04
N ALA A 194 -23.35 1.31 7.60
CA ALA A 194 -24.10 0.14 8.04
C ALA A 194 -24.46 -0.86 6.91
N GLY A 195 -24.47 -0.41 5.66
CA GLY A 195 -24.62 -1.25 4.47
C GLY A 195 -23.32 -1.93 4.04
N SER A 196 -22.24 -1.80 4.81
CA SER A 196 -20.89 -2.27 4.48
C SER A 196 -20.26 -1.58 3.27
N TYR A 197 -20.79 -0.43 2.84
CA TYR A 197 -20.22 0.35 1.73
C TYR A 197 -19.26 1.44 2.24
N LEU A 198 -18.20 1.67 1.49
CA LEU A 198 -17.29 2.78 1.69
C LEU A 198 -18.01 4.09 1.37
N VAL A 199 -17.98 5.03 2.32
CA VAL A 199 -18.51 6.38 2.17
C VAL A 199 -17.37 7.38 2.29
N GLN A 200 -17.31 8.31 1.34
CA GLN A 200 -16.25 9.32 1.28
C GLN A 200 -16.81 10.72 1.04
N ASN A 201 -16.48 11.66 1.94
CA ASN A 201 -16.53 13.08 1.63
C ASN A 201 -15.25 13.49 0.89
N GLY A 202 -15.27 13.37 -0.44
CA GLY A 202 -14.09 13.58 -1.29
C GLY A 202 -13.44 14.94 -1.13
N ARG A 203 -14.20 16.00 -0.80
CA ARG A 203 -13.66 17.35 -0.59
C ARG A 203 -12.78 17.42 0.65
N GLU A 204 -13.28 16.93 1.78
CA GLU A 204 -12.55 17.00 3.05
C GLU A 204 -11.36 16.02 3.06
N VAL A 205 -11.54 14.83 2.48
CA VAL A 205 -10.44 13.87 2.29
C VAL A 205 -9.33 14.46 1.40
N PHE A 206 -9.69 15.10 0.29
CA PHE A 206 -8.70 15.76 -0.58
C PHE A 206 -7.95 16.86 0.16
N LYS A 207 -8.65 17.75 0.88
CA LYS A 207 -8.03 18.83 1.67
C LYS A 207 -7.05 18.28 2.71
N PHE A 208 -7.42 17.22 3.41
CA PHE A 208 -6.53 16.56 4.35
C PHE A 208 -5.28 16.02 3.65
N ALA A 209 -5.46 15.27 2.57
CA ALA A 209 -4.37 14.60 1.86
C ALA A 209 -3.36 15.59 1.25
N VAL A 210 -3.82 16.68 0.63
CA VAL A 210 -2.93 17.70 0.03
C VAL A 210 -2.15 18.52 1.06
N ARG A 211 -2.56 18.50 2.33
CA ARG A 211 -1.77 19.04 3.44
C ARG A 211 -0.84 17.98 4.01
N GLN A 212 -1.37 16.81 4.34
CA GLN A 212 -0.65 15.79 5.10
C GLN A 212 0.47 15.12 4.31
N MET A 213 0.22 14.73 3.04
CA MET A 213 1.23 13.99 2.28
C MET A 213 2.50 14.82 2.01
N PRO A 214 2.42 16.08 1.55
CA PRO A 214 3.61 16.92 1.36
C PRO A 214 4.41 17.15 2.64
N ASP A 215 3.75 17.34 3.77
CA ASP A 215 4.45 17.53 5.04
C ASP A 215 5.10 16.22 5.50
N SER A 216 4.41 15.08 5.33
CA SER A 216 4.94 13.77 5.72
C SER A 216 6.19 13.38 4.91
N VAL A 217 6.23 13.66 3.60
CA VAL A 217 7.44 13.36 2.78
C VAL A 217 8.63 14.20 3.21
N VAL A 218 8.45 15.49 3.49
CA VAL A 218 9.53 16.37 3.96
C VAL A 218 10.01 15.91 5.34
N ASN A 219 9.08 15.66 6.26
CA ASN A 219 9.41 15.25 7.62
C ASN A 219 10.26 13.97 7.66
N VAL A 220 9.93 12.94 6.87
CA VAL A 220 10.73 11.70 6.90
C VAL A 220 12.10 11.88 6.26
N VAL A 221 12.21 12.67 5.19
CA VAL A 221 13.52 12.99 4.58
C VAL A 221 14.40 13.74 5.58
N GLU A 222 13.87 14.77 6.23
CA GLU A 222 14.59 15.53 7.26
C GLU A 222 14.96 14.67 8.47
N LYS A 223 14.04 13.82 8.96
CA LYS A 223 14.30 12.86 10.06
C LYS A 223 15.39 11.83 9.70
N ALA A 224 15.55 11.52 8.41
CA ALA A 224 16.64 10.66 7.94
C ALA A 224 17.99 11.41 7.82
N GLY A 225 18.02 12.72 8.09
CA GLY A 225 19.21 13.56 7.92
C GLY A 225 19.57 13.81 6.46
N LEU A 226 18.60 13.69 5.55
CA LEU A 226 18.76 13.84 4.11
C LEU A 226 18.17 15.17 3.63
N ALA A 227 18.62 15.61 2.46
CA ALA A 227 18.00 16.67 1.70
C ALA A 227 16.99 16.08 0.71
N LYS A 228 16.05 16.90 0.22
CA LYS A 228 15.05 16.46 -0.78
C LYS A 228 15.71 16.02 -2.10
N GLU A 229 16.87 16.61 -2.41
CA GLU A 229 17.69 16.28 -3.59
C GLU A 229 18.31 14.88 -3.51
N ASP A 230 18.42 14.31 -2.31
CA ASP A 230 18.90 12.95 -2.11
C ASP A 230 17.82 11.90 -2.44
N VAL A 231 16.56 12.29 -2.63
CA VAL A 231 15.47 11.35 -2.91
C VAL A 231 15.49 10.93 -4.38
N ASP A 232 15.71 9.63 -4.60
CA ASP A 232 15.77 9.04 -5.94
C ASP A 232 14.39 8.69 -6.49
N PHE A 233 13.49 8.23 -5.63
CA PHE A 233 12.19 7.72 -6.06
C PHE A 233 11.07 7.91 -5.02
N LEU A 234 9.86 8.21 -5.47
CA LEU A 234 8.67 8.34 -4.63
C LEU A 234 7.65 7.25 -4.97
N VAL A 235 7.21 6.50 -3.96
CA VAL A 235 6.12 5.52 -4.07
C VAL A 235 4.96 5.98 -3.18
N PRO A 236 4.10 6.88 -3.67
CA PRO A 236 2.98 7.36 -2.90
C PRO A 236 1.82 6.36 -2.93
N HIS A 237 0.89 6.48 -1.99
CA HIS A 237 -0.42 5.86 -2.10
C HIS A 237 -1.15 6.37 -3.36
N GLN A 238 -1.53 5.42 -4.21
CA GLN A 238 -2.14 5.59 -5.53
C GLN A 238 -3.64 5.90 -5.42
N ALA A 239 -4.00 7.00 -4.75
CA ALA A 239 -5.40 7.38 -4.53
C ALA A 239 -5.95 8.34 -5.59
N ASN A 240 -5.13 9.33 -5.97
CA ASN A 240 -5.50 10.37 -6.92
C ASN A 240 -4.23 11.02 -7.46
N MET A 241 -4.07 11.08 -8.78
CA MET A 241 -2.87 11.61 -9.42
C MET A 241 -2.55 13.06 -9.01
N ARG A 242 -3.57 13.88 -8.75
CA ARG A 242 -3.38 15.27 -8.30
C ARG A 242 -2.77 15.34 -6.91
N ILE A 243 -3.20 14.48 -5.98
CA ILE A 243 -2.63 14.41 -4.63
C ILE A 243 -1.18 13.93 -4.70
N MET A 244 -0.93 12.87 -5.49
CA MET A 244 0.41 12.31 -5.70
C MET A 244 1.37 13.37 -6.25
N ASN A 245 0.95 14.13 -7.26
CA ASN A 245 1.76 15.19 -7.86
C ASN A 245 2.13 16.31 -6.87
N ILE A 246 1.24 16.67 -5.94
CA ILE A 246 1.56 17.69 -4.92
C ILE A 246 2.67 17.19 -3.99
N ALA A 247 2.63 15.91 -3.58
CA ALA A 247 3.70 15.32 -2.77
C ALA A 247 5.03 15.24 -3.55
N ARG A 248 4.98 14.88 -4.84
CA ARG A 248 6.14 14.87 -5.74
C ARG A 248 6.76 16.26 -5.90
N GLU A 249 5.94 17.27 -6.17
CA GLU A 249 6.39 18.66 -6.35
C GLU A 249 7.02 19.22 -5.08
N ARG A 250 6.51 18.81 -3.91
CA ARG A 250 7.11 19.17 -2.61
C ARG A 250 8.54 18.65 -2.45
N LEU A 251 8.82 17.44 -2.93
CA LEU A 251 10.17 16.87 -2.97
C LEU A 251 11.02 17.43 -4.11
N GLY A 252 10.41 18.00 -5.15
CA GLY A 252 11.13 18.54 -6.30
C GLY A 252 11.70 17.48 -7.24
N ILE A 253 11.21 16.25 -7.18
CA ILE A 253 11.65 15.15 -8.05
C ILE A 253 10.87 15.14 -9.38
N ALA A 254 11.48 14.60 -10.44
CA ALA A 254 10.87 14.50 -11.77
C ALA A 254 9.65 13.56 -11.81
N GLU A 255 8.79 13.72 -12.82
CA GLU A 255 7.56 12.92 -12.97
C GLU A 255 7.82 11.42 -13.12
N ASP A 256 8.93 11.05 -13.78
CA ASP A 256 9.37 9.67 -14.00
C ASP A 256 10.07 9.04 -12.78
N LYS A 257 10.30 9.83 -11.72
CA LYS A 257 10.80 9.38 -10.40
C LYS A 257 9.67 9.15 -9.39
N MET A 258 8.43 8.99 -9.86
CA MET A 258 7.28 8.68 -9.02
C MET A 258 6.52 7.48 -9.61
N ALA A 259 6.17 6.50 -8.76
CA ALA A 259 5.32 5.39 -9.18
C ALA A 259 3.91 5.86 -9.58
N GLN A 260 3.41 5.37 -10.72
CA GLN A 260 2.13 5.78 -11.32
C GLN A 260 1.19 4.60 -11.64
N SER A 261 1.19 3.55 -10.81
CA SER A 261 0.32 2.39 -11.03
C SER A 261 -1.18 2.69 -10.91
N ILE A 262 -1.57 3.87 -10.36
CA ILE A 262 -2.95 4.37 -10.31
C ILE A 262 -3.69 4.31 -11.65
N LYS A 263 -2.98 4.52 -12.77
CA LYS A 263 -3.55 4.46 -14.13
C LYS A 263 -4.18 3.09 -14.43
N LYS A 264 -3.51 2.02 -13.96
CA LYS A 264 -3.84 0.61 -14.23
C LYS A 264 -4.72 -0.03 -13.16
N TYR A 265 -4.60 0.43 -11.91
CA TYR A 265 -5.15 -0.28 -10.76
C TYR A 265 -6.18 0.51 -9.96
N GLY A 266 -6.30 1.82 -10.22
CA GLY A 266 -7.03 2.70 -9.33
C GLY A 266 -6.44 2.70 -7.92
N ASN A 267 -7.29 2.98 -6.94
CA ASN A 267 -6.95 2.92 -5.53
C ASN A 267 -7.18 1.50 -4.98
N THR A 268 -6.10 0.84 -4.58
CA THR A 268 -6.12 -0.51 -3.97
C THR A 268 -5.83 -0.49 -2.45
N SER A 269 -6.11 0.64 -1.78
CA SER A 269 -5.92 0.87 -0.34
C SER A 269 -4.54 0.39 0.15
N ALA A 270 -4.46 -0.52 1.12
CA ALA A 270 -3.20 -0.98 1.71
C ALA A 270 -2.30 -1.71 0.71
N ALA A 271 -2.85 -2.28 -0.37
CA ALA A 271 -2.07 -2.92 -1.43
C ALA A 271 -1.38 -1.93 -2.37
N SER A 272 -1.79 -0.66 -2.34
CA SER A 272 -1.37 0.36 -3.29
C SER A 272 0.14 0.62 -3.33
N ILE A 273 0.74 0.91 -2.18
CA ILE A 273 2.18 1.15 -2.07
C ILE A 273 2.99 -0.12 -2.38
N PRO A 274 2.70 -1.30 -1.80
CA PRO A 274 3.53 -2.47 -2.07
C PRO A 274 3.40 -3.02 -3.51
N ILE A 275 2.23 -2.90 -4.16
CA ILE A 275 2.10 -3.20 -5.59
C ILE A 275 3.02 -2.27 -6.39
N ALA A 276 2.91 -0.97 -6.18
CA ALA A 276 3.71 0.03 -6.88
C ALA A 276 5.22 -0.17 -6.63
N LEU A 277 5.64 -0.40 -5.38
CA LEU A 277 7.02 -0.68 -5.04
C LEU A 277 7.55 -1.92 -5.77
N SER A 278 6.80 -3.02 -5.74
CA SER A 278 7.23 -4.26 -6.41
C SER A 278 7.30 -4.11 -7.93
N GLU A 279 6.37 -3.40 -8.57
CA GLU A 279 6.45 -3.12 -10.01
C GLU A 279 7.70 -2.31 -10.36
N GLU A 280 7.99 -1.22 -9.64
CA GLU A 280 9.10 -0.33 -9.98
C GLU A 280 10.47 -0.97 -9.69
N VAL A 281 10.58 -1.82 -8.66
CA VAL A 281 11.75 -2.67 -8.43
C VAL A 281 11.94 -3.65 -9.59
N LYS A 282 10.89 -4.37 -9.99
CA LYS A 282 10.96 -5.36 -11.08
C LYS A 282 11.20 -4.73 -12.45
N ASN A 283 10.81 -3.47 -12.64
CA ASN A 283 11.07 -2.68 -13.83
C ASN A 283 12.47 -2.01 -13.83
N GLY A 284 13.28 -2.19 -12.78
CA GLY A 284 14.62 -1.62 -12.67
C GLY A 284 14.65 -0.11 -12.45
N LYS A 285 13.53 0.47 -12.00
CA LYS A 285 13.42 1.91 -11.67
C LYS A 285 13.94 2.23 -10.27
N ILE A 286 13.92 1.25 -9.37
CA ILE A 286 14.51 1.33 -8.03
C ILE A 286 15.69 0.36 -7.96
N ASN A 287 16.87 0.88 -7.67
CA ASN A 287 18.15 0.17 -7.68
C ASN A 287 18.81 0.19 -6.30
N ASP A 288 19.85 -0.64 -6.12
CA ASP A 288 20.60 -0.70 -4.87
C ASP A 288 21.17 0.68 -4.49
N ASN A 289 20.95 1.10 -3.25
CA ASN A 289 21.29 2.39 -2.65
C ASN A 289 20.39 3.58 -2.99
N ASP A 290 19.38 3.42 -3.85
CA ASP A 290 18.41 4.49 -4.09
C ASP A 290 17.68 4.88 -2.80
N ILE A 291 17.47 6.18 -2.58
CA ILE A 291 16.61 6.68 -1.51
C ILE A 291 15.18 6.71 -2.01
N VAL A 292 14.34 5.83 -1.45
CA VAL A 292 12.93 5.73 -1.77
C VAL A 292 12.09 6.29 -0.63
N VAL A 293 11.11 7.12 -0.97
CA VAL A 293 10.13 7.62 -0.01
C VAL A 293 8.78 6.95 -0.27
N LEU A 294 8.24 6.32 0.77
CA LEU A 294 6.86 5.83 0.80
C LEU A 294 6.02 6.86 1.54
N VAL A 295 4.81 7.16 1.07
CA VAL A 295 3.88 8.06 1.77
C VAL A 295 2.44 7.75 1.43
N GLY A 296 1.54 7.84 2.40
CA GLY A 296 0.12 7.65 2.17
C GLY A 296 -0.74 8.11 3.31
N PHE A 297 -2.05 8.08 3.05
CA PHE A 297 -3.10 8.42 4.00
C PHE A 297 -4.28 7.48 3.79
N GLY A 298 -5.13 7.33 4.81
CA GLY A 298 -6.33 6.51 4.74
C GLY A 298 -7.42 6.96 5.71
N GLY A 299 -8.52 6.21 5.71
CA GLY A 299 -9.62 6.37 6.68
C GLY A 299 -9.13 6.29 8.14
N GLY A 300 -9.85 6.96 9.04
CA GLY A 300 -9.44 7.15 10.43
C GLY A 300 -9.59 8.60 10.94
N LEU A 301 -8.93 9.61 10.36
CA LEU A 301 -7.93 9.52 9.29
C LEU A 301 -6.58 9.05 9.83
N THR A 302 -5.84 8.31 9.01
CA THR A 302 -4.48 7.82 9.30
C THR A 302 -3.53 8.29 8.21
N TRP A 303 -2.23 8.35 8.52
CA TRP A 303 -1.17 8.55 7.54
C TRP A 303 0.12 7.86 7.95
N GLY A 304 0.97 7.62 6.96
CA GLY A 304 2.31 7.13 7.18
C GLY A 304 3.27 7.63 6.12
N ALA A 305 4.54 7.71 6.48
CA ALA A 305 5.64 7.89 5.56
C ALA A 305 6.88 7.13 6.03
N VAL A 306 7.71 6.68 5.09
CA VAL A 306 8.93 5.92 5.34
C VAL A 306 10.00 6.39 4.36
N ALA A 307 11.16 6.80 4.86
CA ALA A 307 12.36 6.97 4.04
C ALA A 307 13.22 5.72 4.15
N LEU A 308 13.53 5.09 3.02
CA LEU A 308 14.33 3.87 2.97
C LEU A 308 15.46 4.00 1.96
N ARG A 309 16.63 3.46 2.30
CA ARG A 309 17.70 3.21 1.33
C ARG A 309 17.57 1.79 0.83
N TRP A 310 17.29 1.63 -0.46
CA TRP A 310 17.03 0.33 -1.08
C TRP A 310 18.25 -0.57 -1.05
N GLY A 311 18.04 -1.86 -0.84
CA GLY A 311 19.07 -2.88 -0.88
C GLY A 311 19.15 -3.80 0.33
N ARG A 312 19.83 -4.94 0.13
CA ARG A 312 20.11 -5.97 1.13
C ARG A 312 21.45 -5.73 1.83
#